data_AF-A0A1M7JRB2-F1
#
_entry.id   AF-A0A1M7JRB2-F1
#
_cell.length_a   1.000
_cell.length_b   1.000
_cell.length_c   1.000
_cell.angle_alpha   90.00
_cell.angle_beta   90.00
_cell.angle_gamma   90.00
#
_symmetry.space_group_name_H-M   'P 1'
#
loop_
_entity.id
_entity.type
_entity.pdbx_description
1 polymer ?
#
loop_
_entity_poly.entity_id
_entity_poly.type
_entity_poly.pdbx_seq_one_letter_code
_entity_poly.pdbx_strand_id
1 'polypeptide(L)'
;MMKNSLRRTLAEMAAVTLAICSLTACGDNNTTSSSMSNKNSIHITPEAEDMSLKSLDDEKSSDKTEASTSSSVIDTTDMFSKRDLEQSPDLTDAVSLEVSDGKTLTVTEAGVYVISGKAKNCTIKIEADKEAKVQLVLDDVDIENDDFPAIYAVSADKVFITSADGSANSLSVNGSFTADGDTNTDAVIYSKDDLVLNGTGSLTVNSAYGNGISAKDDLKITDGSYTVITAKDAFEANDSIAVCGGDFTIKTDKDGFHAENDEDSSLGYIYIAGGSFGITAASDGIQGTTYVQIDGGTFDITSSEGIEATYVQINGGDITISASDDGINASRKSDQCDVVVEFNGGNTTITMGQGDTDGVDANGSIYVNGGTINVTAQMSSFDYDVKAEFNGGTIIINGEEVSEIPESMFGEPMGGHGGMGGFGGGRGNGSEGFGTPPDGFTPPDGQSGNGFGGHRGNRGNFDKQS
;
A
#
# COMPACT_ATOMS: atom_id res chain seq x y z
N MET A 1 9.02 -13.49 -54.91
CA MET A 1 8.59 -14.84 -55.36
C MET A 1 9.72 -15.83 -55.08
N MET A 2 9.38 -17.06 -54.68
CA MET A 2 10.30 -18.19 -54.33
C MET A 2 11.21 -17.91 -53.11
N LYS A 3 10.97 -18.45 -51.91
CA LYS A 3 10.81 -19.85 -51.40
C LYS A 3 12.14 -20.47 -50.95
N ASN A 4 12.22 -20.74 -49.64
CA ASN A 4 12.63 -22.00 -48.98
C ASN A 4 14.02 -22.61 -49.29
N SER A 5 14.76 -23.20 -48.34
CA SER A 5 14.52 -23.56 -46.92
C SER A 5 15.74 -24.35 -46.35
N LEU A 6 15.65 -24.78 -45.07
CA LEU A 6 16.46 -25.85 -44.41
C LEU A 6 17.84 -25.37 -43.90
N ARG A 7 18.37 -25.79 -42.73
CA ARG A 7 17.86 -26.72 -41.68
C ARG A 7 18.53 -26.45 -40.33
N ARG A 8 17.85 -26.79 -39.22
CA ARG A 8 18.42 -26.86 -37.85
C ARG A 8 19.38 -28.05 -37.70
N THR A 9 20.30 -27.97 -36.74
CA THR A 9 20.83 -29.14 -36.01
C THR A 9 21.20 -28.75 -34.57
N LEU A 10 20.67 -29.48 -33.59
CA LEU A 10 21.13 -29.55 -32.20
C LEU A 10 22.08 -30.75 -32.06
N ALA A 11 23.01 -30.71 -31.09
CA ALA A 11 23.21 -31.77 -30.09
C ALA A 11 24.51 -31.58 -29.28
N GLU A 12 24.34 -31.73 -27.97
CA GLU A 12 25.28 -31.82 -26.85
C GLU A 12 26.52 -32.73 -27.04
N MET A 13 27.56 -32.48 -26.23
CA MET A 13 28.20 -33.58 -25.48
C MET A 13 28.95 -33.05 -24.24
N ALA A 14 28.55 -33.53 -23.06
CA ALA A 14 29.31 -33.37 -21.81
C ALA A 14 30.26 -34.56 -21.62
N ALA A 15 31.41 -34.35 -20.96
CA ALA A 15 32.34 -35.42 -20.58
C ALA A 15 32.98 -35.14 -19.22
N VAL A 16 32.47 -35.80 -18.19
CA VAL A 16 33.09 -35.87 -16.85
C VAL A 16 34.29 -36.82 -16.90
N THR A 17 35.42 -36.44 -16.30
CA THR A 17 36.54 -37.37 -16.08
C THR A 17 37.03 -37.27 -14.63
N LEU A 18 36.81 -38.32 -13.84
CA LEU A 18 37.30 -38.46 -12.48
C LEU A 18 38.54 -39.35 -12.48
N ALA A 19 39.63 -38.93 -11.83
CA ALA A 19 40.85 -39.74 -11.70
C ALA A 19 41.36 -39.74 -10.25
N ILE A 20 41.20 -40.89 -9.58
CA ILE A 20 41.76 -41.17 -8.25
C ILE A 20 42.99 -42.07 -8.44
N CYS A 21 44.11 -41.71 -7.83
CA CYS A 21 45.21 -42.63 -7.51
C CYS A 21 45.88 -42.20 -6.21
N SER A 22 46.38 -43.18 -5.45
CA SER A 22 46.72 -43.06 -4.03
C SER A 22 48.06 -43.74 -3.69
N LEU A 23 48.50 -43.60 -2.42
CA LEU A 23 49.64 -44.29 -1.77
C LEU A 23 51.04 -43.72 -2.17
N THR A 24 52.05 -43.58 -1.28
CA THR A 24 52.24 -44.00 0.13
C THR A 24 53.36 -43.19 0.82
N ALA A 25 53.36 -43.13 2.17
CA ALA A 25 54.53 -43.10 3.09
C ALA A 25 55.49 -41.87 3.05
N CYS A 26 56.16 -41.44 4.15
CA CYS A 26 56.19 -41.86 5.57
C CYS A 26 56.72 -40.69 6.43
N GLY A 27 56.40 -40.63 7.74
CA GLY A 27 57.01 -39.63 8.64
C GLY A 27 56.35 -39.44 10.01
N ASP A 28 56.32 -40.48 10.84
CA ASP A 28 55.84 -40.39 12.23
C ASP A 28 56.82 -39.69 13.18
N ASN A 29 56.26 -39.10 14.27
CA ASN A 29 56.88 -39.18 15.60
C ASN A 29 55.80 -39.02 16.69
N ASN A 30 55.69 -40.02 17.56
CA ASN A 30 54.76 -40.08 18.69
C ASN A 30 55.47 -40.73 19.89
N THR A 31 55.32 -40.19 21.11
CA THR A 31 55.70 -40.89 22.35
C THR A 31 54.99 -40.37 23.60
N THR A 32 53.87 -41.03 23.94
CA THR A 32 53.52 -41.59 25.27
C THR A 32 53.91 -40.88 26.58
N SER A 33 52.92 -40.77 27.47
CA SER A 33 52.78 -41.62 28.69
C SER A 33 51.27 -41.71 29.02
N SER A 34 50.58 -42.86 29.09
CA SER A 34 50.71 -44.01 30.02
C SER A 34 50.61 -43.57 31.50
N SER A 35 49.83 -44.18 32.41
CA SER A 35 48.89 -45.33 32.41
C SER A 35 47.90 -45.19 33.62
N MET A 36 46.97 -46.08 34.01
CA MET A 36 46.66 -47.49 33.70
C MET A 36 45.20 -47.86 34.14
N SER A 37 44.60 -48.90 33.51
CA SER A 37 43.74 -50.00 34.06
C SER A 37 42.80 -49.87 35.30
N ASN A 38 41.66 -50.59 35.45
CA ASN A 38 40.80 -51.41 34.57
C ASN A 38 39.52 -51.91 35.35
N LYS A 39 38.44 -52.28 34.63
CA LYS A 39 37.30 -53.18 34.98
C LYS A 39 36.13 -52.79 35.93
N ASN A 40 34.95 -52.68 35.27
CA ASN A 40 33.63 -53.31 35.54
C ASN A 40 32.78 -53.05 36.81
N SER A 41 31.64 -52.35 36.61
CA SER A 41 30.25 -52.84 36.80
C SER A 41 29.28 -51.81 36.19
N ILE A 42 28.57 -52.08 35.07
CA ILE A 42 27.16 -52.53 34.98
C ILE A 42 26.17 -51.74 35.86
N HIS A 43 25.29 -50.92 35.24
CA HIS A 43 23.81 -51.07 35.13
C HIS A 43 23.22 -49.79 34.46
N ILE A 44 22.96 -49.77 33.15
CA ILE A 44 21.64 -49.88 32.47
C ILE A 44 20.67 -48.67 32.68
N THR A 45 20.47 -47.96 31.57
CA THR A 45 19.37 -47.02 31.21
C THR A 45 18.01 -47.76 31.03
N PRO A 46 16.84 -47.09 31.04
CA PRO A 46 16.32 -46.56 29.77
C PRO A 46 15.48 -45.25 29.86
N GLU A 47 15.24 -44.68 28.69
CA GLU A 47 14.18 -43.71 28.39
C GLU A 47 12.77 -44.32 28.54
N ALA A 48 11.74 -43.48 28.44
CA ALA A 48 10.38 -43.92 28.11
C ALA A 48 9.68 -42.88 27.21
N GLU A 49 9.29 -43.31 26.00
CA GLU A 49 8.24 -42.69 25.19
C GLU A 49 7.03 -43.65 25.09
N ASP A 50 5.90 -43.09 24.65
CA ASP A 50 4.64 -43.71 24.24
C ASP A 50 3.73 -44.36 25.31
N MET A 51 2.49 -43.87 25.36
CA MET A 51 1.30 -44.70 25.54
C MET A 51 0.14 -44.12 24.71
N SER A 52 -0.30 -44.89 23.72
CA SER A 52 -1.60 -44.68 23.05
C SER A 52 -2.71 -45.51 23.70
N LEU A 53 -3.93 -44.95 23.75
CA LEU A 53 -5.18 -45.69 23.98
C LEU A 53 -6.32 -45.02 23.19
N LYS A 54 -7.25 -45.83 22.67
CA LYS A 54 -8.33 -45.41 21.76
C LYS A 54 -9.70 -45.35 22.45
N SER A 55 -10.47 -44.30 22.10
CA SER A 55 -11.93 -44.22 21.89
C SER A 55 -12.91 -44.89 22.87
N LEU A 56 -13.93 -44.13 23.30
CA LEU A 56 -15.33 -44.32 22.86
C LEU A 56 -16.19 -43.09 23.23
N ASP A 57 -17.35 -42.97 22.58
CA ASP A 57 -18.18 -41.76 22.51
C ASP A 57 -19.01 -41.46 23.78
N ASP A 58 -19.37 -40.19 23.98
CA ASP A 58 -20.64 -39.80 24.60
C ASP A 58 -21.04 -38.37 24.16
N GLU A 59 -22.27 -38.19 23.67
CA GLU A 59 -22.79 -36.87 23.29
C GLU A 59 -23.13 -36.03 24.53
N LYS A 60 -22.59 -34.80 24.62
CA LYS A 60 -23.40 -33.69 25.14
C LYS A 60 -22.95 -32.30 24.70
N SER A 61 -23.93 -31.53 24.25
CA SER A 61 -23.83 -30.08 24.04
C SER A 61 -23.35 -29.35 25.30
N SER A 62 -22.33 -28.51 25.13
CA SER A 62 -22.16 -27.28 25.89
C SER A 62 -21.55 -26.21 24.99
N ASP A 63 -22.40 -25.26 24.64
CA ASP A 63 -22.10 -23.85 24.36
C ASP A 63 -20.64 -23.46 24.68
N LYS A 64 -19.86 -23.22 23.61
CA LYS A 64 -18.59 -22.51 23.69
C LYS A 64 -18.80 -21.19 22.97
N THR A 65 -18.84 -20.13 23.76
CA THR A 65 -18.57 -18.78 23.28
C THR A 65 -17.18 -18.78 22.66
N GLU A 66 -17.10 -18.80 21.34
CA GLU A 66 -15.85 -18.57 20.63
C GLU A 66 -15.49 -17.10 20.89
N ALA A 67 -14.42 -16.89 21.64
CA ALA A 67 -13.79 -15.58 21.68
C ALA A 67 -13.23 -15.34 20.29
N SER A 68 -13.78 -14.38 19.55
CA SER A 68 -13.29 -13.98 18.24
C SER A 68 -11.84 -13.56 18.35
N THR A 69 -10.94 -14.50 18.03
CA THR A 69 -9.58 -14.15 17.64
C THR A 69 -9.72 -13.43 16.31
N SER A 70 -9.53 -12.11 16.31
CA SER A 70 -9.40 -11.32 15.09
C SER A 70 -8.48 -12.07 14.13
N SER A 71 -9.03 -12.46 12.97
CA SER A 71 -8.27 -13.10 11.92
C SER A 71 -7.76 -11.99 11.01
N SER A 72 -6.44 -11.87 10.92
CA SER A 72 -5.76 -11.07 9.90
C SER A 72 -6.36 -11.40 8.53
N VAL A 73 -6.76 -10.39 7.76
CA VAL A 73 -7.27 -10.60 6.38
C VAL A 73 -6.14 -10.82 5.39
N ILE A 74 -4.94 -10.34 5.70
CA ILE A 74 -3.71 -10.60 4.95
C ILE A 74 -2.84 -11.59 5.73
N ASP A 75 -2.20 -12.55 5.06
CA ASP A 75 -1.17 -13.39 5.69
C ASP A 75 0.15 -12.62 5.81
N THR A 76 0.52 -12.24 7.02
CA THR A 76 1.74 -11.48 7.33
C THR A 76 2.96 -12.37 7.56
N THR A 77 2.81 -13.70 7.46
CA THR A 77 3.90 -14.67 7.63
C THR A 77 4.96 -14.49 6.55
N ASP A 78 6.23 -14.33 6.97
CA ASP A 78 7.39 -14.12 6.07
C ASP A 78 7.26 -12.92 5.11
N MET A 79 6.32 -11.99 5.35
CA MET A 79 6.05 -10.83 4.48
C MET A 79 7.26 -9.91 4.28
N PHE A 80 8.06 -9.72 5.34
CA PHE A 80 9.34 -9.01 5.31
C PHE A 80 10.49 -9.99 5.52
N SER A 81 11.39 -10.06 4.53
CA SER A 81 12.60 -10.87 4.65
C SER A 81 13.61 -10.23 5.61
N LYS A 82 14.53 -11.04 6.16
CA LYS A 82 15.64 -10.51 6.99
C LYS A 82 16.51 -9.49 6.26
N ARG A 83 16.58 -9.53 4.93
CA ARG A 83 17.33 -8.54 4.14
C ARG A 83 16.52 -7.27 3.91
N ASP A 84 15.20 -7.37 3.87
CA ASP A 84 14.32 -6.21 3.70
C ASP A 84 14.44 -5.32 4.94
N LEU A 85 14.41 -5.95 6.12
CA LEU A 85 14.56 -5.32 7.44
C LEU A 85 15.99 -4.80 7.76
N GLU A 86 16.99 -5.05 6.91
CA GLU A 86 18.38 -4.66 7.15
C GLU A 86 18.61 -3.18 6.80
N GLN A 87 18.51 -2.31 7.80
CA GLN A 87 18.61 -0.84 7.65
C GLN A 87 20.03 -0.33 7.38
N SER A 88 21.06 -1.18 7.48
CA SER A 88 22.46 -0.80 7.26
C SER A 88 23.25 -1.95 6.63
N PRO A 89 23.27 -2.06 5.29
CA PRO A 89 23.92 -3.16 4.59
C PRO A 89 25.45 -3.15 4.78
N ASP A 90 26.05 -4.34 4.64
CA ASP A 90 27.51 -4.46 4.57
C ASP A 90 28.04 -3.81 3.27
N LEU A 91 28.89 -2.79 3.44
CA LEU A 91 29.48 -2.02 2.34
C LEU A 91 30.89 -2.52 1.94
N THR A 92 31.39 -3.61 2.54
CA THR A 92 32.78 -4.07 2.37
C THR A 92 33.16 -4.33 0.91
N ASP A 93 32.25 -4.95 0.14
CA ASP A 93 32.41 -5.26 -1.29
C ASP A 93 31.57 -4.33 -2.19
N ALA A 94 31.08 -3.20 -1.67
CA ALA A 94 30.19 -2.32 -2.42
C ALA A 94 30.91 -1.51 -3.52
N VAL A 95 30.22 -1.29 -4.63
CA VAL A 95 30.71 -0.50 -5.77
C VAL A 95 30.25 0.94 -5.63
N SER A 96 31.18 1.88 -5.48
CA SER A 96 30.85 3.33 -5.48
C SER A 96 30.59 3.83 -6.91
N LEU A 97 29.46 4.52 -7.10
CA LEU A 97 29.07 5.18 -8.35
C LEU A 97 28.73 6.65 -8.07
N GLU A 98 29.27 7.56 -8.87
CA GLU A 98 29.00 9.01 -8.77
C GLU A 98 28.07 9.44 -9.91
N VAL A 99 26.97 10.13 -9.60
CA VAL A 99 26.03 10.64 -10.60
C VAL A 99 26.62 11.81 -11.39
N SER A 100 26.23 11.97 -12.65
CA SER A 100 26.72 13.08 -13.48
C SER A 100 25.77 13.47 -14.60
N ASP A 101 25.83 14.74 -15.00
CA ASP A 101 24.87 15.36 -15.93
C ASP A 101 24.74 14.60 -17.27
N GLY A 102 23.50 14.31 -17.67
CA GLY A 102 23.19 13.68 -18.95
C GLY A 102 23.68 12.23 -19.08
N LYS A 103 23.79 11.48 -17.97
CA LYS A 103 24.29 10.10 -17.94
C LYS A 103 23.26 9.09 -17.46
N THR A 104 23.27 7.91 -18.08
CA THR A 104 22.68 6.71 -17.51
C THR A 104 23.79 5.91 -16.83
N LEU A 105 23.62 5.60 -15.54
CA LEU A 105 24.43 4.64 -14.81
C LEU A 105 23.72 3.29 -14.84
N THR A 106 24.22 2.33 -15.62
CA THR A 106 23.58 1.01 -15.75
C THR A 106 24.20 0.00 -14.79
N VAL A 107 23.36 -0.60 -13.94
CA VAL A 107 23.69 -1.71 -13.04
C VAL A 107 23.14 -3.00 -13.65
N THR A 108 24.02 -3.95 -13.97
CA THR A 108 23.66 -5.19 -14.69
C THR A 108 23.91 -6.47 -13.90
N GLU A 109 24.42 -6.37 -12.67
CA GLU A 109 24.84 -7.50 -11.84
C GLU A 109 24.27 -7.39 -10.43
N ALA A 110 24.13 -8.51 -9.73
CA ALA A 110 23.77 -8.52 -8.31
C ALA A 110 24.89 -7.88 -7.47
N GLY A 111 24.54 -7.07 -6.47
CA GLY A 111 25.52 -6.40 -5.63
C GLY A 111 24.95 -5.27 -4.78
N VAL A 112 25.86 -4.61 -4.05
CA VAL A 112 25.60 -3.38 -3.29
C VAL A 112 26.34 -2.23 -3.99
N TYR A 113 25.64 -1.13 -4.25
CA TYR A 113 26.13 0.01 -5.00
C TYR A 113 25.91 1.28 -4.19
N VAL A 114 26.98 1.94 -3.75
CA VAL A 114 26.88 3.22 -3.04
C VAL A 114 26.80 4.34 -4.08
N ILE A 115 25.71 5.09 -4.06
CA ILE A 115 25.40 6.14 -5.04
C ILE A 115 25.50 7.50 -4.36
N SER A 116 26.32 8.41 -4.91
CA SER A 116 26.51 9.75 -4.36
C SER A 116 26.66 10.83 -5.43
N GLY A 117 26.58 12.09 -5.02
CA GLY A 117 26.83 13.27 -5.85
C GLY A 117 25.58 13.95 -6.38
N LYS A 118 25.76 14.94 -7.27
CA LYS A 118 24.66 15.77 -7.79
C LYS A 118 24.65 15.77 -9.32
N ALA A 119 23.48 15.61 -9.93
CA ALA A 119 23.35 15.55 -11.38
C ALA A 119 21.99 16.03 -11.91
N LYS A 120 21.99 16.56 -13.13
CA LYS A 120 20.79 16.83 -13.94
C LYS A 120 20.64 15.83 -15.08
N ASN A 121 19.42 15.38 -15.35
CA ASN A 121 19.13 14.41 -16.41
C ASN A 121 20.03 13.17 -16.32
N CYS A 122 20.06 12.58 -15.11
CA CYS A 122 20.80 11.37 -14.80
C CYS A 122 19.84 10.26 -14.36
N THR A 123 20.04 9.04 -14.86
CA THR A 123 19.21 7.88 -14.49
C THR A 123 20.08 6.74 -14.03
N ILE A 124 19.78 6.19 -12.86
CA ILE A 124 20.34 4.93 -12.37
C ILE A 124 19.42 3.82 -12.90
N LYS A 125 19.88 3.11 -13.94
CA LYS A 125 19.12 2.05 -14.60
C LYS A 125 19.55 0.69 -14.06
N ILE A 126 18.63 -0.10 -13.51
CA ILE A 126 18.88 -1.50 -13.14
C ILE A 126 18.36 -2.39 -14.27
N GLU A 127 19.24 -3.17 -14.87
CA GLU A 127 18.96 -4.09 -15.97
C GLU A 127 19.81 -5.35 -15.76
N ALA A 128 19.50 -6.05 -14.66
CA ALA A 128 20.22 -7.23 -14.18
C ALA A 128 19.46 -8.53 -14.52
N ASP A 129 20.06 -9.67 -14.19
CA ASP A 129 19.40 -10.97 -14.30
C ASP A 129 18.15 -11.06 -13.41
N LYS A 130 17.14 -11.85 -13.79
CA LYS A 130 15.89 -12.00 -13.02
C LYS A 130 16.04 -12.75 -11.70
N GLU A 131 17.20 -13.35 -11.44
CA GLU A 131 17.56 -13.92 -10.13
C GLU A 131 18.48 -12.97 -9.31
N ALA A 132 18.79 -11.77 -9.83
CA ALA A 132 19.74 -10.84 -9.22
C ALA A 132 19.08 -9.92 -8.19
N LYS A 133 19.66 -9.87 -6.98
CA LYS A 133 19.31 -8.87 -5.94
C LYS A 133 20.27 -7.69 -6.01
N VAL A 134 19.74 -6.51 -6.32
CA VAL A 134 20.50 -5.26 -6.47
C VAL A 134 20.14 -4.30 -5.34
N GLN A 135 21.14 -3.75 -4.67
CA GLN A 135 20.94 -2.80 -3.57
C GLN A 135 21.64 -1.49 -3.86
N LEU A 136 20.86 -0.43 -4.03
CA LEU A 136 21.34 0.95 -4.15
C LEU A 136 21.37 1.56 -2.74
N VAL A 137 22.54 2.04 -2.32
CA VAL A 137 22.73 2.73 -1.04
C VAL A 137 22.94 4.20 -1.37
N LEU A 138 21.95 5.04 -1.07
CA LEU A 138 21.94 6.45 -1.42
C LEU A 138 22.68 7.24 -0.33
N ASP A 139 23.76 7.91 -0.71
CA ASP A 139 24.69 8.63 0.18
C ASP A 139 24.87 10.08 -0.34
N ASP A 140 24.00 10.97 0.14
CA ASP A 140 23.89 12.39 -0.26
C ASP A 140 23.73 12.58 -1.78
N VAL A 141 22.88 11.75 -2.41
CA VAL A 141 22.57 11.85 -3.84
C VAL A 141 21.50 12.91 -4.12
N ASP A 142 21.68 13.71 -5.17
CA ASP A 142 20.75 14.76 -5.62
C ASP A 142 20.56 14.70 -7.15
N ILE A 143 19.43 14.17 -7.62
CA ILE A 143 19.12 14.01 -9.05
C ILE A 143 17.89 14.86 -9.43
N GLU A 144 18.04 15.68 -10.46
CA GLU A 144 16.97 16.48 -11.05
C GLU A 144 16.82 16.20 -12.54
N ASN A 145 15.76 15.50 -12.94
CA ASN A 145 15.49 15.13 -14.32
C ASN A 145 14.34 15.95 -14.92
N ASP A 146 14.38 16.16 -16.22
CA ASP A 146 13.34 16.86 -16.97
C ASP A 146 12.15 15.93 -17.28
N ASP A 147 12.38 14.70 -17.77
CA ASP A 147 11.33 13.87 -18.38
C ASP A 147 11.48 12.35 -18.21
N PHE A 148 12.37 11.87 -17.32
CA PHE A 148 12.62 10.42 -17.14
C PHE A 148 12.98 10.07 -15.69
N PRO A 149 12.66 8.87 -15.18
CA PRO A 149 12.94 8.49 -13.78
C PRO A 149 14.41 8.69 -13.37
N ALA A 150 14.61 9.07 -12.12
CA ALA A 150 15.94 9.15 -11.51
C ALA A 150 16.49 7.76 -11.20
N ILE A 151 15.62 6.83 -10.81
CA ILE A 151 15.91 5.40 -10.66
C ILE A 151 14.89 4.62 -11.50
N TYR A 152 15.38 3.75 -12.39
CA TYR A 152 14.54 2.92 -13.27
C TYR A 152 15.02 1.46 -13.24
N ALA A 153 14.28 0.60 -12.55
CA ALA A 153 14.52 -0.84 -12.56
C ALA A 153 13.69 -1.51 -13.67
N VAL A 154 14.41 -2.17 -14.58
CA VAL A 154 13.88 -2.83 -15.78
C VAL A 154 13.81 -4.35 -15.63
N SER A 155 14.80 -4.90 -14.91
CA SER A 155 14.86 -6.32 -14.54
C SER A 155 15.77 -6.53 -13.32
N ALA A 156 15.24 -7.22 -12.32
CA ALA A 156 15.94 -7.84 -11.19
C ALA A 156 15.05 -8.97 -10.60
N ASP A 157 15.54 -9.70 -9.59
CA ASP A 157 14.68 -10.44 -8.64
C ASP A 157 14.08 -9.48 -7.60
N LYS A 158 14.91 -8.53 -7.13
CA LYS A 158 14.53 -7.53 -6.13
C LYS A 158 15.48 -6.36 -6.17
N VAL A 159 14.95 -5.15 -6.14
CA VAL A 159 15.71 -3.92 -5.95
C VAL A 159 15.51 -3.38 -4.53
N PHE A 160 16.60 -3.09 -3.85
CA PHE A 160 16.61 -2.42 -2.55
C PHE A 160 17.12 -0.98 -2.75
N ILE A 161 16.44 -0.01 -2.18
CA ILE A 161 16.89 1.40 -2.10
C ILE A 161 17.02 1.74 -0.62
N THR A 162 18.27 1.84 -0.18
CA THR A 162 18.65 2.12 1.21
C THR A 162 19.14 3.55 1.34
N SER A 163 18.49 4.38 2.15
CA SER A 163 19.04 5.70 2.52
C SER A 163 20.14 5.53 3.56
N ALA A 164 21.39 5.86 3.24
CA ALA A 164 22.54 5.67 4.12
C ALA A 164 22.42 6.48 5.43
N ASP A 165 23.00 5.99 6.52
CA ASP A 165 22.85 6.60 7.84
C ASP A 165 23.31 8.07 7.87
N GLY A 166 22.41 8.96 8.28
CA GLY A 166 22.65 10.40 8.33
C GLY A 166 22.68 11.13 6.98
N SER A 167 22.50 10.43 5.85
CA SER A 167 22.46 11.06 4.52
C SER A 167 21.12 11.75 4.23
N ALA A 168 21.15 12.75 3.33
CA ALA A 168 19.97 13.49 2.89
C ALA A 168 19.85 13.45 1.35
N ASN A 169 19.01 12.54 0.87
CA ASN A 169 18.88 12.22 -0.55
C ASN A 169 17.69 12.96 -1.19
N SER A 170 17.82 13.35 -2.45
CA SER A 170 16.84 14.12 -3.21
C SER A 170 16.75 13.59 -4.64
N LEU A 171 15.56 13.19 -5.07
CA LEU A 171 15.28 12.73 -6.43
C LEU A 171 14.07 13.50 -6.96
N SER A 172 14.14 14.01 -8.20
CA SER A 172 13.03 14.78 -8.77
C SER A 172 12.88 14.63 -10.28
N VAL A 173 11.63 14.69 -10.74
CA VAL A 173 11.27 14.83 -12.16
C VAL A 173 10.35 16.03 -12.33
N ASN A 174 10.82 17.01 -13.12
CA ASN A 174 10.22 18.35 -13.21
C ASN A 174 9.27 18.55 -14.41
N GLY A 175 9.19 17.59 -15.32
CA GLY A 175 8.34 17.60 -16.51
C GLY A 175 7.53 16.31 -16.65
N SER A 176 6.81 16.18 -17.77
CA SER A 176 6.02 14.98 -18.07
C SER A 176 6.93 13.83 -18.49
N PHE A 177 6.65 12.63 -18.00
CA PHE A 177 7.46 11.44 -18.25
C PHE A 177 7.41 10.96 -19.71
N THR A 178 8.57 10.58 -20.24
CA THR A 178 8.74 9.88 -21.51
C THR A 178 8.76 8.37 -21.27
N ALA A 179 7.92 7.62 -21.99
CA ALA A 179 7.84 6.16 -21.89
C ALA A 179 9.06 5.43 -22.48
N ASP A 180 9.44 4.29 -21.89
CA ASP A 180 10.43 3.36 -22.43
C ASP A 180 9.75 2.24 -23.23
N GLY A 181 9.54 2.49 -24.53
CA GLY A 181 8.80 1.59 -25.40
C GLY A 181 7.33 1.51 -24.99
N ASP A 182 6.86 0.31 -24.67
CA ASP A 182 5.50 0.06 -24.16
C ASP A 182 5.40 0.32 -22.63
N THR A 183 6.50 0.66 -21.96
CA THR A 183 6.51 0.94 -20.51
C THR A 183 6.20 2.40 -20.23
N ASN A 184 5.03 2.66 -19.64
CA ASN A 184 4.72 3.95 -19.04
C ASN A 184 5.55 4.13 -17.76
N THR A 185 6.72 4.75 -17.88
CA THR A 185 7.67 5.03 -16.79
C THR A 185 7.31 6.34 -16.10
N ASP A 186 6.22 6.39 -15.34
CA ASP A 186 5.59 7.63 -14.85
C ASP A 186 5.84 7.97 -13.37
N ALA A 187 6.95 7.51 -12.81
CA ALA A 187 7.38 7.77 -11.43
C ALA A 187 8.86 8.19 -11.33
N VAL A 188 9.23 8.97 -10.31
CA VAL A 188 10.62 9.39 -10.07
C VAL A 188 11.52 8.18 -9.77
N ILE A 189 10.99 7.24 -8.99
CA ILE A 189 11.53 5.90 -8.82
C ILE A 189 10.52 4.94 -9.45
N TYR A 190 10.93 4.22 -10.50
CA TYR A 190 10.06 3.27 -11.21
C TYR A 190 10.70 1.89 -11.22
N SER A 191 9.97 0.87 -10.78
CA SER A 191 10.40 -0.53 -10.81
C SER A 191 9.41 -1.41 -11.55
N LYS A 192 9.92 -2.28 -12.43
CA LYS A 192 9.15 -3.34 -13.08
C LYS A 192 9.03 -4.63 -12.25
N ASP A 193 9.92 -4.80 -11.28
CA ASP A 193 9.97 -5.95 -10.37
C ASP A 193 9.87 -5.45 -8.90
N ASP A 194 9.86 -6.35 -7.92
CA ASP A 194 9.82 -6.04 -6.48
C ASP A 194 10.78 -4.92 -6.03
N LEU A 195 10.24 -3.96 -5.28
CA LEU A 195 10.98 -2.83 -4.70
C LEU A 195 10.93 -2.85 -3.16
N VAL A 196 12.09 -2.67 -2.53
CA VAL A 196 12.22 -2.50 -1.07
C VAL A 196 12.84 -1.13 -0.77
N LEU A 197 12.20 -0.34 0.07
CA LEU A 197 12.74 0.89 0.65
C LEU A 197 13.11 0.68 2.12
N ASN A 198 14.31 1.11 2.48
CA ASN A 198 14.81 1.02 3.86
C ASN A 198 15.93 2.04 4.12
N GLY A 199 16.57 1.97 5.29
CA GLY A 199 17.70 2.80 5.70
C GLY A 199 17.32 3.94 6.66
N THR A 200 18.31 4.45 7.40
CA THR A 200 18.11 5.47 8.45
C THR A 200 18.35 6.91 7.97
N GLY A 201 18.81 7.11 6.73
CA GLY A 201 18.85 8.43 6.08
C GLY A 201 17.47 8.92 5.64
N SER A 202 17.42 10.12 5.07
CA SER A 202 16.20 10.66 4.46
C SER A 202 16.21 10.61 2.94
N LEU A 203 15.02 10.50 2.35
CA LEU A 203 14.77 10.55 0.92
C LEU A 203 13.62 11.52 0.61
N THR A 204 13.93 12.56 -0.16
CA THR A 204 12.95 13.49 -0.73
C THR A 204 12.67 13.10 -2.19
N VAL A 205 11.40 12.94 -2.54
CA VAL A 205 10.94 12.62 -3.91
C VAL A 205 9.98 13.70 -4.39
N ASN A 206 10.27 14.32 -5.53
CA ASN A 206 9.40 15.35 -6.13
C ASN A 206 8.99 14.99 -7.57
N SER A 207 7.70 14.89 -7.86
CA SER A 207 7.18 14.56 -9.19
C SER A 207 6.17 15.61 -9.64
N ALA A 208 6.56 16.49 -10.57
CA ALA A 208 5.71 17.60 -10.99
C ALA A 208 4.53 17.20 -11.90
N TYR A 209 4.53 15.97 -12.43
CA TYR A 209 3.55 15.50 -13.43
C TYR A 209 3.14 14.02 -13.30
N GLY A 210 3.69 13.27 -12.34
CA GLY A 210 3.47 11.84 -12.21
C GLY A 210 3.56 11.35 -10.77
N ASN A 211 3.77 10.05 -10.62
CA ASN A 211 3.87 9.38 -9.33
C ASN A 211 5.23 9.68 -8.68
N GLY A 212 5.33 9.42 -7.38
CA GLY A 212 6.59 9.50 -6.63
C GLY A 212 7.40 8.23 -6.85
N ILE A 213 6.90 7.14 -6.28
CA ILE A 213 7.51 5.80 -6.31
C ILE A 213 6.47 4.81 -6.83
N SER A 214 6.81 4.09 -7.91
CA SER A 214 5.97 3.05 -8.50
C SER A 214 6.71 1.72 -8.57
N ALA A 215 6.09 0.64 -8.07
CA ALA A 215 6.48 -0.74 -8.34
C ALA A 215 5.38 -1.45 -9.15
N LYS A 216 5.75 -2.31 -10.11
CA LYS A 216 4.77 -3.10 -10.90
C LYS A 216 4.53 -4.52 -10.38
N ASP A 217 5.23 -4.89 -9.32
CA ASP A 217 4.99 -6.05 -8.45
C ASP A 217 4.81 -5.54 -6.99
N ASP A 218 5.47 -6.12 -5.97
CA ASP A 218 5.42 -5.68 -4.56
C ASP A 218 6.24 -4.40 -4.28
N LEU A 219 5.72 -3.52 -3.43
CA LEU A 219 6.47 -2.46 -2.75
C LEU A 219 6.53 -2.71 -1.23
N LYS A 220 7.73 -2.81 -0.67
CA LYS A 220 7.95 -3.01 0.78
C LYS A 220 8.73 -1.87 1.38
N ILE A 221 8.24 -1.30 2.48
CA ILE A 221 8.88 -0.19 3.19
C ILE A 221 9.10 -0.63 4.63
N THR A 222 10.36 -0.72 5.06
CA THR A 222 10.66 -1.37 6.37
C THR A 222 11.02 -0.40 7.48
N ASP A 223 11.65 0.71 7.13
CA ASP A 223 11.89 1.90 7.96
C ASP A 223 12.35 3.05 7.03
N GLY A 224 12.61 4.22 7.58
CA GLY A 224 13.24 5.36 6.88
C GLY A 224 12.39 6.62 6.89
N SER A 225 12.96 7.75 6.44
CA SER A 225 12.27 9.05 6.40
C SER A 225 12.03 9.51 4.96
N TYR A 226 10.76 9.66 4.60
CA TYR A 226 10.30 9.93 3.25
C TYR A 226 9.52 11.25 3.19
N THR A 227 9.97 12.19 2.35
CA THR A 227 9.18 13.38 1.97
C THR A 227 8.81 13.26 0.50
N VAL A 228 7.53 13.09 0.20
CA VAL A 228 7.05 12.81 -1.17
C VAL A 228 6.05 13.88 -1.61
N ILE A 229 6.36 14.59 -2.70
CA ILE A 229 5.54 15.68 -3.24
C ILE A 229 5.23 15.42 -4.72
N THR A 230 3.97 15.14 -5.06
CA THR A 230 3.60 14.52 -6.34
C THR A 230 2.32 15.09 -6.95
N ALA A 231 2.24 15.09 -8.29
CA ALA A 231 1.04 15.48 -9.05
C ALA A 231 0.09 14.29 -9.35
N LYS A 232 0.56 13.07 -9.07
CA LYS A 232 -0.23 11.83 -8.94
C LYS A 232 0.21 11.12 -7.66
N ASP A 233 0.07 9.79 -7.59
CA ASP A 233 0.25 8.99 -6.38
C ASP A 233 1.64 9.10 -5.78
N ALA A 234 1.72 9.25 -4.46
CA ALA A 234 3.02 9.34 -3.79
C ALA A 234 3.73 7.98 -3.77
N PHE A 235 3.02 6.93 -3.40
CA PHE A 235 3.45 5.54 -3.48
C PHE A 235 2.40 4.71 -4.23
N GLU A 236 2.82 4.04 -5.31
CA GLU A 236 2.00 3.15 -6.13
C GLU A 236 2.62 1.76 -6.17
N ALA A 237 1.81 0.72 -6.02
CA ALA A 237 2.20 -0.64 -6.38
C ALA A 237 1.06 -1.34 -7.12
N ASN A 238 1.37 -2.31 -7.98
CA ASN A 238 0.31 -3.15 -8.54
C ASN A 238 -0.13 -4.20 -7.52
N ASP A 239 0.83 -4.97 -6.97
CA ASP A 239 0.50 -6.20 -6.27
C ASP A 239 0.25 -5.98 -4.78
N SER A 240 1.18 -5.30 -4.10
CA SER A 240 0.98 -4.89 -2.71
C SER A 240 1.84 -3.70 -2.30
N ILE A 241 1.38 -2.96 -1.29
CA ILE A 241 2.23 -2.10 -0.45
C ILE A 241 2.26 -2.67 0.97
N ALA A 242 3.44 -3.06 1.44
CA ALA A 242 3.65 -3.55 2.81
C ALA A 242 4.58 -2.61 3.58
N VAL A 243 4.07 -1.97 4.64
CA VAL A 243 4.81 -1.03 5.49
C VAL A 243 5.04 -1.63 6.88
N CYS A 244 6.31 -1.87 7.24
CA CYS A 244 6.68 -2.29 8.60
C CYS A 244 6.86 -1.09 9.55
N GLY A 245 7.29 0.05 9.00
CA GLY A 245 7.67 1.25 9.74
C GLY A 245 8.16 2.36 8.80
N GLY A 246 8.54 3.50 9.39
CA GLY A 246 9.02 4.69 8.69
C GLY A 246 8.33 5.98 9.15
N ASP A 247 8.83 7.11 8.68
CA ASP A 247 8.29 8.46 8.85
C ASP A 247 7.97 9.04 7.45
N PHE A 248 6.70 9.36 7.21
CA PHE A 248 6.19 9.76 5.91
C PHE A 248 5.56 11.16 5.99
N THR A 249 6.09 12.09 5.22
CA THR A 249 5.48 13.40 4.95
C THR A 249 5.08 13.45 3.48
N ILE A 250 3.79 13.29 3.21
CA ILE A 250 3.25 13.14 1.85
C ILE A 250 2.38 14.35 1.49
N LYS A 251 2.60 14.89 0.29
CA LYS A 251 1.67 15.81 -0.37
C LYS A 251 1.44 15.41 -1.81
N THR A 252 0.20 15.09 -2.17
CA THR A 252 -0.16 14.48 -3.45
C THR A 252 -1.44 15.10 -4.02
N ASP A 253 -1.48 15.31 -5.33
CA ASP A 253 -2.69 15.73 -6.06
C ASP A 253 -3.56 14.53 -6.51
N LYS A 254 -3.16 13.28 -6.20
CA LYS A 254 -3.98 12.05 -6.26
C LYS A 254 -3.91 11.35 -4.90
N ASP A 255 -3.41 10.12 -4.80
CA ASP A 255 -3.47 9.32 -3.57
C ASP A 255 -2.15 9.30 -2.79
N GLY A 256 -2.23 9.07 -1.48
CA GLY A 256 -1.05 8.92 -0.62
C GLY A 256 -0.35 7.57 -0.83
N PHE A 257 -1.11 6.49 -0.67
CA PHE A 257 -0.68 5.13 -0.99
C PHE A 257 -1.77 4.48 -1.84
N HIS A 258 -1.39 3.91 -2.99
CA HIS A 258 -2.30 3.32 -3.97
C HIS A 258 -1.84 1.91 -4.35
N ALA A 259 -2.70 0.91 -4.18
CA ALA A 259 -2.41 -0.47 -4.59
C ALA A 259 -3.56 -1.05 -5.44
N GLU A 260 -3.31 -1.28 -6.73
CA GLU A 260 -4.33 -1.82 -7.65
C GLU A 260 -3.77 -2.81 -8.68
N ASN A 261 -4.47 -3.93 -8.88
CA ASN A 261 -4.18 -4.87 -9.96
C ASN A 261 -5.45 -5.18 -10.76
N ASP A 262 -5.49 -4.72 -12.01
CA ASP A 262 -6.63 -4.88 -12.93
C ASP A 262 -6.83 -6.34 -13.43
N GLU A 263 -5.82 -7.20 -13.31
CA GLU A 263 -5.80 -8.55 -13.90
C GLU A 263 -5.97 -9.67 -12.86
N ASP A 264 -5.52 -9.47 -11.61
CA ASP A 264 -5.72 -10.39 -10.49
C ASP A 264 -6.32 -9.66 -9.26
N SER A 265 -7.61 -9.89 -9.03
CA SER A 265 -8.36 -9.28 -7.93
C SER A 265 -7.98 -9.79 -6.53
N SER A 266 -7.03 -10.73 -6.39
CA SER A 266 -6.44 -11.11 -5.09
C SER A 266 -5.24 -10.24 -4.69
N LEU A 267 -4.77 -9.40 -5.60
CA LEU A 267 -3.68 -8.45 -5.41
C LEU A 267 -4.27 -7.03 -5.25
N GLY A 268 -3.42 -5.99 -5.28
CA GLY A 268 -3.82 -4.61 -4.99
C GLY A 268 -4.24 -4.45 -3.53
N TYR A 269 -3.37 -4.82 -2.58
CA TYR A 269 -3.63 -4.66 -1.15
C TYR A 269 -2.56 -3.83 -0.43
N ILE A 270 -2.95 -3.22 0.68
CA ILE A 270 -2.06 -2.44 1.54
C ILE A 270 -2.06 -3.05 2.96
N TYR A 271 -0.87 -3.31 3.49
CA TYR A 271 -0.64 -3.74 4.86
C TYR A 271 0.26 -2.74 5.59
N ILE A 272 -0.15 -2.32 6.79
CA ILE A 272 0.64 -1.40 7.64
C ILE A 272 0.75 -1.97 9.05
N ALA A 273 1.96 -2.42 9.41
CA ALA A 273 2.29 -2.84 10.77
C ALA A 273 2.55 -1.65 11.72
N GLY A 274 3.03 -0.53 11.16
CA GLY A 274 3.46 0.64 11.92
C GLY A 274 4.07 1.72 11.04
N GLY A 275 4.44 2.83 11.69
CA GLY A 275 4.99 4.03 11.05
C GLY A 275 4.37 5.32 11.59
N SER A 276 4.83 6.45 11.08
CA SER A 276 4.28 7.79 11.32
C SER A 276 3.93 8.43 9.98
N PHE A 277 2.66 8.75 9.74
CA PHE A 277 2.14 9.14 8.43
C PHE A 277 1.45 10.50 8.51
N GLY A 278 2.07 11.54 7.97
CA GLY A 278 1.41 12.82 7.67
C GLY A 278 1.07 12.87 6.19
N ILE A 279 -0.21 12.75 5.84
CA ILE A 279 -0.68 12.66 4.44
C ILE A 279 -1.60 13.83 4.13
N THR A 280 -1.26 14.59 3.09
CA THR A 280 -2.18 15.53 2.44
C THR A 280 -2.41 15.09 0.99
N ALA A 281 -3.54 14.44 0.74
CA ALA A 281 -3.97 14.00 -0.58
C ALA A 281 -5.08 14.91 -1.13
N ALA A 282 -5.27 14.92 -2.45
CA ALA A 282 -6.43 15.56 -3.10
C ALA A 282 -7.47 14.54 -3.60
N SER A 283 -7.05 13.28 -3.78
CA SER A 283 -7.92 12.11 -3.79
C SER A 283 -7.73 11.42 -2.43
N ASP A 284 -7.24 10.18 -2.35
CA ASP A 284 -7.42 9.37 -1.15
C ASP A 284 -6.17 9.27 -0.28
N GLY A 285 -6.34 9.16 1.04
CA GLY A 285 -5.21 9.02 1.95
C GLY A 285 -4.46 7.70 1.72
N ILE A 286 -5.21 6.59 1.72
CA ILE A 286 -4.74 5.22 1.52
C ILE A 286 -5.81 4.45 0.74
N GLN A 287 -5.52 3.98 -0.47
CA GLN A 287 -6.46 3.26 -1.34
C GLN A 287 -5.90 1.90 -1.76
N GLY A 288 -6.54 0.81 -1.33
CA GLY A 288 -6.25 -0.54 -1.81
C GLY A 288 -7.43 -1.13 -2.58
N THR A 289 -7.22 -1.85 -3.68
CA THR A 289 -8.32 -2.55 -4.37
C THR A 289 -8.97 -3.59 -3.45
N THR A 290 -8.19 -4.48 -2.84
CA THR A 290 -8.74 -5.67 -2.15
C THR A 290 -8.81 -5.48 -0.64
N TYR A 291 -7.66 -5.21 0.00
CA TYR A 291 -7.57 -5.01 1.45
C TYR A 291 -6.78 -3.74 1.77
N VAL A 292 -7.20 -3.02 2.81
CA VAL A 292 -6.32 -2.17 3.62
C VAL A 292 -6.35 -2.71 5.05
N GLN A 293 -5.23 -3.22 5.54
CA GLN A 293 -5.11 -3.70 6.93
C GLN A 293 -4.08 -2.85 7.70
N ILE A 294 -4.51 -2.28 8.83
CA ILE A 294 -3.69 -1.46 9.72
C ILE A 294 -3.60 -2.12 11.09
N ASP A 295 -2.43 -2.66 11.43
CA ASP A 295 -2.13 -3.26 12.74
C ASP A 295 -1.54 -2.23 13.73
N GLY A 296 -1.01 -1.11 13.23
CA GLY A 296 -0.42 -0.07 14.06
C GLY A 296 0.07 1.16 13.29
N GLY A 297 0.65 2.11 14.02
CA GLY A 297 1.17 3.38 13.50
C GLY A 297 0.44 4.60 14.02
N THR A 298 0.91 5.79 13.63
CA THR A 298 0.24 7.08 13.90
C THR A 298 -0.02 7.78 12.57
N PHE A 299 -1.26 8.23 12.35
CA PHE A 299 -1.69 8.81 11.08
C PHE A 299 -2.37 10.18 11.30
N ASP A 300 -2.01 11.14 10.47
CA ASP A 300 -2.65 12.45 10.32
C ASP A 300 -2.94 12.65 8.82
N ILE A 301 -4.17 12.34 8.42
CA ILE A 301 -4.61 12.27 7.02
C ILE A 301 -5.57 13.41 6.73
N THR A 302 -5.30 14.17 5.68
CA THR A 302 -6.23 15.14 5.07
C THR A 302 -6.40 14.79 3.60
N SER A 303 -7.62 14.51 3.15
CA SER A 303 -7.88 13.90 1.84
C SER A 303 -9.34 14.09 1.38
N SER A 304 -9.67 13.57 0.19
CA SER A 304 -11.06 13.38 -0.25
C SER A 304 -11.67 12.25 0.57
N GLU A 305 -11.30 11.00 0.32
CA GLU A 305 -11.56 9.88 1.22
C GLU A 305 -10.34 9.57 2.11
N GLY A 306 -10.55 9.18 3.37
CA GLY A 306 -9.44 8.89 4.30
C GLY A 306 -8.73 7.57 3.99
N ILE A 307 -9.49 6.48 4.03
CA ILE A 307 -9.03 5.12 3.74
C ILE A 307 -10.10 4.41 2.91
N GLU A 308 -9.76 3.90 1.73
CA GLU A 308 -10.70 3.17 0.86
C GLU A 308 -10.19 1.76 0.53
N ALA A 309 -11.08 0.76 0.62
CA ALA A 309 -10.84 -0.58 0.06
C ALA A 309 -12.12 -1.35 -0.27
N THR A 310 -12.00 -2.59 -0.74
CA THR A 310 -13.12 -3.55 -0.62
C THR A 310 -13.31 -3.98 0.83
N TYR A 311 -12.21 -4.25 1.53
CA TYR A 311 -12.22 -4.58 2.96
C TYR A 311 -11.18 -3.74 3.70
N VAL A 312 -11.63 -2.89 4.64
CA VAL A 312 -10.76 -2.12 5.54
C VAL A 312 -10.76 -2.78 6.92
N GLN A 313 -9.59 -3.22 7.41
CA GLN A 313 -9.41 -3.81 8.74
C GLN A 313 -8.47 -2.94 9.60
N ILE A 314 -8.98 -2.41 10.71
CA ILE A 314 -8.20 -1.63 11.68
C ILE A 314 -8.04 -2.45 12.97
N ASN A 315 -6.87 -3.08 13.11
CA ASN A 315 -6.49 -3.85 14.29
C ASN A 315 -5.80 -2.98 15.36
N GLY A 316 -5.21 -1.85 14.97
CA GLY A 316 -4.52 -0.96 15.89
C GLY A 316 -4.12 0.39 15.29
N GLY A 317 -3.32 1.15 16.05
CA GLY A 317 -2.83 2.48 15.65
C GLY A 317 -3.60 3.66 16.27
N ASP A 318 -3.04 4.85 16.08
CA ASP A 318 -3.64 6.15 16.41
C ASP A 318 -3.90 6.90 15.09
N ILE A 319 -5.13 6.79 14.57
CA ILE A 319 -5.53 7.27 13.24
C ILE A 319 -6.33 8.57 13.38
N THR A 320 -5.90 9.64 12.73
CA THR A 320 -6.66 10.90 12.62
C THR A 320 -6.92 11.21 11.15
N ILE A 321 -8.19 11.42 10.79
CA ILE A 321 -8.65 11.67 9.42
C ILE A 321 -9.46 12.97 9.39
N SER A 322 -9.18 13.82 8.40
CA SER A 322 -9.97 14.99 8.01
C SER A 322 -10.35 14.85 6.54
N ALA A 323 -11.54 14.31 6.25
CA ALA A 323 -11.98 13.96 4.90
C ALA A 323 -13.00 14.97 4.34
N SER A 324 -13.02 15.17 3.03
CA SER A 324 -14.03 16.00 2.36
C SER A 324 -15.14 15.22 1.65
N ASP A 325 -14.92 13.94 1.36
CA ASP A 325 -15.93 12.94 1.01
C ASP A 325 -16.08 12.02 2.25
N ASP A 326 -15.68 10.75 2.20
CA ASP A 326 -15.85 9.79 3.31
C ASP A 326 -14.60 9.58 4.19
N GLY A 327 -14.81 9.35 5.48
CA GLY A 327 -13.72 9.14 6.44
C GLY A 327 -13.01 7.81 6.20
N ILE A 328 -13.78 6.75 6.10
CA ILE A 328 -13.35 5.40 5.70
C ILE A 328 -14.45 4.85 4.80
N ASN A 329 -14.12 4.34 3.62
CA ASN A 329 -15.07 3.81 2.65
C ASN A 329 -14.74 2.34 2.34
N ALA A 330 -15.75 1.47 2.45
CA ALA A 330 -15.72 0.15 1.87
C ALA A 330 -16.65 0.06 0.65
N SER A 331 -16.07 -0.11 -0.54
CA SER A 331 -16.78 -0.18 -1.83
C SER A 331 -16.32 -1.41 -2.64
N ARG A 332 -17.19 -1.99 -3.49
CA ARG A 332 -16.82 -3.20 -4.25
C ARG A 332 -15.85 -2.89 -5.39
N LYS A 333 -14.55 -2.99 -5.11
CA LYS A 333 -13.46 -2.98 -6.12
C LYS A 333 -12.97 -4.40 -6.46
N SER A 334 -12.97 -5.33 -5.49
CA SER A 334 -12.57 -6.74 -5.64
C SER A 334 -13.74 -7.71 -5.43
N ASP A 335 -13.61 -8.90 -6.03
CA ASP A 335 -14.54 -10.03 -5.86
C ASP A 335 -14.02 -11.13 -4.91
N GLN A 336 -12.85 -10.95 -4.29
CA GLN A 336 -12.25 -11.95 -3.38
C GLN A 336 -12.82 -11.92 -1.96
N CYS A 337 -13.38 -10.79 -1.55
CA CYS A 337 -13.91 -10.55 -0.21
C CYS A 337 -15.32 -9.96 -0.23
N ASP A 338 -15.98 -9.98 0.93
CA ASP A 338 -17.16 -9.17 1.19
C ASP A 338 -16.75 -7.71 1.38
N VAL A 339 -17.68 -6.78 1.13
CA VAL A 339 -17.45 -5.34 1.34
C VAL A 339 -17.59 -5.06 2.85
N VAL A 340 -16.51 -4.62 3.51
CA VAL A 340 -16.47 -4.53 4.98
C VAL A 340 -15.58 -3.38 5.47
N VAL A 341 -16.04 -2.69 6.53
CA VAL A 341 -15.14 -2.01 7.48
C VAL A 341 -15.17 -2.75 8.82
N GLU A 342 -14.01 -3.16 9.32
CA GLU A 342 -13.86 -3.85 10.61
C GLU A 342 -12.88 -3.11 11.53
N PHE A 343 -13.34 -2.76 12.74
CA PHE A 343 -12.53 -2.19 13.81
C PHE A 343 -12.34 -3.22 14.93
N ASN A 344 -11.11 -3.72 15.08
CA ASN A 344 -10.72 -4.64 16.14
C ASN A 344 -9.95 -3.95 17.28
N GLY A 345 -9.37 -2.77 17.05
CA GLY A 345 -8.57 -2.06 18.03
C GLY A 345 -8.18 -0.64 17.61
N GLY A 346 -7.21 -0.05 18.32
CA GLY A 346 -6.69 1.29 18.04
C GLY A 346 -7.60 2.44 18.50
N ASN A 347 -7.21 3.66 18.12
CA ASN A 347 -7.97 4.89 18.29
C ASN A 347 -8.14 5.54 16.91
N THR A 348 -9.36 5.63 16.39
CA THR A 348 -9.67 6.28 15.12
C THR A 348 -10.49 7.55 15.38
N THR A 349 -9.97 8.71 15.00
CA THR A 349 -10.68 10.00 15.07
C THR A 349 -10.92 10.51 13.66
N ILE A 350 -12.18 10.75 13.33
CA ILE A 350 -12.60 11.17 11.98
C ILE A 350 -13.35 12.50 12.10
N THR A 351 -12.95 13.49 11.30
CA THR A 351 -13.63 14.78 11.18
C THR A 351 -14.08 15.00 9.75
N MET A 352 -15.39 15.09 9.54
CA MET A 352 -15.98 15.23 8.22
C MET A 352 -16.10 16.69 7.79
N GLY A 353 -15.94 16.91 6.48
CA GLY A 353 -16.12 18.19 5.81
C GLY A 353 -17.57 18.64 5.69
N GLN A 354 -17.94 19.14 4.52
CA GLN A 354 -19.30 19.60 4.19
C GLN A 354 -19.74 18.92 2.89
N GLY A 355 -20.77 18.08 2.93
CA GLY A 355 -21.29 17.40 1.74
C GLY A 355 -22.38 16.38 2.06
N ASP A 356 -22.70 15.52 1.09
CA ASP A 356 -22.98 14.11 1.36
C ASP A 356 -21.63 13.53 1.78
N THR A 357 -21.50 13.06 3.02
CA THR A 357 -20.23 12.60 3.60
C THR A 357 -20.52 11.69 4.79
N ASP A 358 -19.84 10.56 4.86
CA ASP A 358 -19.95 9.58 5.91
C ASP A 358 -18.66 9.44 6.72
N GLY A 359 -18.80 9.36 8.04
CA GLY A 359 -17.66 9.05 8.91
C GLY A 359 -17.04 7.70 8.57
N VAL A 360 -17.89 6.71 8.33
CA VAL A 360 -17.54 5.37 7.84
C VAL A 360 -18.66 4.92 6.90
N ASP A 361 -18.41 4.82 5.60
CA ASP A 361 -19.29 4.15 4.64
C ASP A 361 -18.88 2.67 4.48
N ALA A 362 -19.86 1.80 4.35
CA ALA A 362 -19.69 0.48 3.77
C ALA A 362 -20.89 0.13 2.89
N ASN A 363 -20.63 -0.09 1.60
CA ASN A 363 -21.57 -0.71 0.64
C ASN A 363 -21.77 -2.23 0.93
N GLY A 364 -21.73 -2.61 2.21
CA GLY A 364 -21.61 -3.94 2.76
C GLY A 364 -21.87 -3.93 4.27
N SER A 365 -20.91 -4.38 5.08
CA SER A 365 -21.08 -4.49 6.55
C SER A 365 -20.07 -3.69 7.37
N ILE A 366 -20.47 -3.21 8.54
CA ILE A 366 -19.58 -2.59 9.53
C ILE A 366 -19.51 -3.47 10.79
N TYR A 367 -18.30 -3.75 11.27
CA TYR A 367 -18.07 -4.47 12.52
C TYR A 367 -17.21 -3.63 13.45
N VAL A 368 -17.66 -3.44 14.69
CA VAL A 368 -16.91 -2.76 15.74
C VAL A 368 -16.73 -3.74 16.89
N ASN A 369 -15.59 -4.42 16.90
CA ASN A 369 -15.21 -5.45 17.85
C ASN A 369 -14.34 -4.88 19.00
N GLY A 370 -13.65 -3.75 18.77
CA GLY A 370 -12.80 -3.11 19.75
C GLY A 370 -12.33 -1.71 19.33
N GLY A 371 -11.45 -1.12 20.14
CA GLY A 371 -10.90 0.22 19.91
C GLY A 371 -11.78 1.37 20.38
N THR A 372 -11.36 2.60 20.07
CA THR A 372 -12.15 3.83 20.24
C THR A 372 -12.34 4.49 18.88
N ILE A 373 -13.59 4.71 18.46
CA ILE A 373 -13.94 5.41 17.22
C ILE A 373 -14.63 6.72 17.60
N ASN A 374 -14.07 7.85 17.17
CA ASN A 374 -14.57 9.19 17.48
C ASN A 374 -14.87 9.96 16.20
N VAL A 375 -16.14 10.04 15.82
CA VAL A 375 -16.60 10.68 14.58
C VAL A 375 -17.22 12.04 14.88
N THR A 376 -16.68 13.09 14.26
CA THR A 376 -17.30 14.41 14.19
C THR A 376 -17.85 14.61 12.79
N ALA A 377 -19.17 14.45 12.64
CA ALA A 377 -19.85 14.51 11.35
C ALA A 377 -21.19 15.25 11.44
N GLN A 378 -21.56 15.96 10.38
CA GLN A 378 -22.77 16.79 10.36
C GLN A 378 -24.00 16.12 9.74
N MET A 379 -23.78 15.22 8.78
CA MET A 379 -24.83 14.53 8.04
C MET A 379 -24.97 13.10 8.53
N SER A 380 -23.97 12.27 8.27
CA SER A 380 -23.93 10.88 8.68
C SER A 380 -22.56 10.51 9.25
N SER A 381 -22.56 9.57 10.19
CA SER A 381 -21.38 9.11 10.92
C SER A 381 -20.99 7.68 10.57
N PHE A 382 -21.96 6.89 10.14
CA PHE A 382 -21.85 5.49 9.74
C PHE A 382 -22.98 5.24 8.74
N ASP A 383 -22.67 4.75 7.54
CA ASP A 383 -23.64 4.21 6.58
C ASP A 383 -23.29 2.76 6.28
N TYR A 384 -24.30 1.89 6.10
CA TYR A 384 -24.09 0.48 5.79
C TYR A 384 -25.27 -0.16 5.08
N ASP A 385 -24.97 -0.88 4.00
CA ASP A 385 -25.98 -1.46 3.09
C ASP A 385 -26.54 -2.83 3.55
N VAL A 386 -25.80 -3.58 4.39
CA VAL A 386 -26.12 -4.99 4.74
C VAL A 386 -26.37 -5.18 6.24
N LYS A 387 -25.42 -4.81 7.11
CA LYS A 387 -25.57 -4.87 8.57
C LYS A 387 -24.45 -4.11 9.30
N ALA A 388 -24.73 -3.70 10.53
CA ALA A 388 -23.72 -3.28 11.50
C ALA A 388 -23.77 -4.15 12.77
N GLU A 389 -22.61 -4.47 13.33
CA GLU A 389 -22.47 -5.22 14.59
C GLU A 389 -21.51 -4.51 15.55
N PHE A 390 -22.02 -4.08 16.71
CA PHE A 390 -21.23 -3.50 17.80
C PHE A 390 -20.98 -4.56 18.88
N ASN A 391 -19.83 -5.24 18.77
CA ASN A 391 -19.43 -6.36 19.61
C ASN A 391 -18.52 -5.93 20.78
N GLY A 392 -17.85 -4.77 20.68
CA GLY A 392 -17.01 -4.21 21.74
C GLY A 392 -16.31 -2.91 21.33
N GLY A 393 -15.64 -2.25 22.28
CA GLY A 393 -15.01 -0.94 22.06
C GLY A 393 -15.87 0.24 22.52
N THR A 394 -15.56 1.43 22.02
CA THR A 394 -16.27 2.68 22.33
C THR A 394 -16.49 3.48 21.05
N ILE A 395 -17.72 3.92 20.80
CA ILE A 395 -18.07 4.81 19.69
C ILE A 395 -18.54 6.16 20.28
N ILE A 396 -17.92 7.25 19.83
CA ILE A 396 -18.26 8.63 20.19
C ILE A 396 -18.66 9.35 18.91
N ILE A 397 -19.83 9.97 18.90
CA ILE A 397 -20.34 10.75 17.76
C ILE A 397 -20.61 12.17 18.25
N ASN A 398 -19.96 13.16 17.64
CA ASN A 398 -20.09 14.58 17.98
C ASN A 398 -19.90 14.90 19.49
N GLY A 399 -19.09 14.08 20.17
CA GLY A 399 -18.79 14.21 21.60
C GLY A 399 -19.74 13.46 22.56
N GLU A 400 -20.72 12.72 22.05
CA GLU A 400 -21.59 11.84 22.85
C GLU A 400 -21.27 10.37 22.57
N GLU A 401 -21.13 9.55 23.62
CA GLU A 401 -20.90 8.10 23.51
C GLU A 401 -22.21 7.38 23.17
N VAL A 402 -22.18 6.49 22.18
CA VAL A 402 -23.35 5.72 21.73
C VAL A 402 -23.23 4.23 22.07
N SER A 403 -24.37 3.58 22.28
CA SER A 403 -24.45 2.16 22.68
C SER A 403 -24.74 1.19 21.53
N GLU A 404 -24.86 1.70 20.30
CA GLU A 404 -25.08 0.96 19.06
C GLU A 404 -24.50 1.78 17.90
N ILE A 405 -24.11 1.12 16.80
CA ILE A 405 -23.78 1.81 15.54
C ILE A 405 -25.11 2.36 15.02
N PRO A 406 -25.23 3.69 14.79
CA PRO A 406 -26.48 4.25 14.30
C PRO A 406 -26.74 3.78 12.87
N GLU A 407 -27.97 3.33 12.61
CA GLU A 407 -28.44 3.14 11.24
C GLU A 407 -28.58 4.52 10.59
N SER A 408 -27.94 4.69 9.44
CA SER A 408 -28.14 5.83 8.53
C SER A 408 -29.62 5.87 8.14
N MET A 409 -30.42 6.67 8.85
CA MET A 409 -31.82 6.85 8.47
C MET A 409 -31.87 7.62 7.16
N PHE A 410 -31.87 6.88 6.05
CA PHE A 410 -32.27 7.32 4.72
C PHE A 410 -33.43 8.30 4.89
N GLY A 411 -33.19 9.55 4.51
CA GLY A 411 -34.15 10.62 4.78
C GLY A 411 -35.48 10.32 4.12
N GLU A 412 -36.45 9.78 4.88
CA GLU A 412 -37.80 9.57 4.38
C GLU A 412 -38.28 10.93 3.82
N PRO A 413 -38.72 10.99 2.54
CA PRO A 413 -39.15 12.23 1.95
C PRO A 413 -40.42 12.70 2.66
N MET A 414 -40.26 13.60 3.65
CA MET A 414 -41.25 14.09 4.62
C MET A 414 -42.70 13.97 4.13
N GLY A 415 -43.28 12.80 4.40
CA GLY A 415 -44.44 12.24 3.71
C GLY A 415 -45.79 12.76 4.21
N GLY A 416 -45.92 14.07 4.39
CA GLY A 416 -47.21 14.74 4.56
C GLY A 416 -47.84 14.65 5.95
N HIS A 417 -48.18 15.81 6.50
CA HIS A 417 -49.33 15.95 7.39
C HIS A 417 -50.38 16.85 6.72
N GLY A 418 -51.34 16.21 6.06
CA GLY A 418 -52.52 16.87 5.49
C GLY A 418 -53.46 17.37 6.58
N GLY A 419 -53.22 18.59 7.08
CA GLY A 419 -54.11 19.26 8.02
C GLY A 419 -55.32 19.90 7.35
N MET A 420 -56.50 19.28 7.45
CA MET A 420 -57.77 19.88 7.03
C MET A 420 -58.11 21.10 7.91
N GLY A 421 -58.12 22.30 7.33
CA GLY A 421 -58.55 23.53 8.01
C GLY A 421 -59.23 24.48 7.02
N GLY A 422 -60.56 24.57 7.05
CA GLY A 422 -61.35 25.34 6.09
C GLY A 422 -61.80 26.73 6.58
N PHE A 423 -62.28 27.52 5.60
CA PHE A 423 -63.07 28.76 5.72
C PHE A 423 -62.38 30.05 6.18
N GLY A 424 -62.53 31.11 5.37
CA GLY A 424 -62.22 32.50 5.75
C GLY A 424 -61.90 33.39 4.54
N GLY A 425 -62.92 33.92 3.87
CA GLY A 425 -62.73 34.70 2.64
C GLY A 425 -62.32 36.17 2.86
N GLY A 426 -61.62 36.75 1.87
CA GLY A 426 -61.30 38.18 1.81
C GLY A 426 -61.08 38.66 0.38
N ARG A 427 -61.91 39.59 -0.11
CA ARG A 427 -61.77 40.21 -1.44
C ARG A 427 -60.69 41.30 -1.39
N GLY A 428 -59.83 41.35 -2.41
CA GLY A 428 -58.89 42.46 -2.69
C GLY A 428 -58.66 42.55 -4.19
N ASN A 429 -58.47 43.77 -4.73
CA ASN A 429 -58.57 44.07 -6.16
C ASN A 429 -57.34 44.86 -6.66
N GLY A 430 -57.02 44.70 -7.95
CA GLY A 430 -56.00 45.46 -8.68
C GLY A 430 -54.83 44.56 -9.13
N SER A 431 -54.38 44.41 -10.38
CA SER A 431 -54.51 45.10 -11.68
C SER A 431 -53.12 45.55 -12.15
N GLU A 432 -52.72 45.04 -13.33
CA GLU A 432 -51.57 45.47 -14.14
C GLU A 432 -50.17 45.12 -13.58
N GLY A 433 -49.16 44.79 -14.41
CA GLY A 433 -49.16 44.72 -15.88
C GLY A 433 -47.98 43.94 -16.45
N PHE A 434 -47.96 43.77 -17.78
CA PHE A 434 -46.88 43.10 -18.51
C PHE A 434 -45.65 44.02 -18.63
N GLY A 435 -44.44 43.45 -18.54
CA GLY A 435 -43.19 44.17 -18.78
C GLY A 435 -42.02 43.24 -19.13
N THR A 436 -41.65 43.17 -20.41
CA THR A 436 -40.39 42.57 -20.89
C THR A 436 -39.23 43.55 -20.71
N PRO A 437 -38.05 43.13 -20.21
CA PRO A 437 -36.81 43.88 -20.35
C PRO A 437 -36.18 43.68 -21.74
N PRO A 438 -35.46 44.68 -22.29
CA PRO A 438 -34.86 44.62 -23.63
C PRO A 438 -33.38 44.18 -23.64
N ASP A 439 -32.88 43.86 -24.83
CA ASP A 439 -31.47 43.54 -25.12
C ASP A 439 -30.49 44.71 -24.93
N GLY A 440 -29.23 44.37 -24.63
CA GLY A 440 -28.08 45.00 -25.31
C GLY A 440 -27.03 45.73 -24.45
N PHE A 441 -26.07 44.99 -23.89
CA PHE A 441 -24.68 45.47 -23.80
C PHE A 441 -23.64 44.32 -23.69
N THR A 442 -22.62 44.36 -24.53
CA THR A 442 -21.32 43.66 -24.46
C THR A 442 -20.23 44.74 -24.63
N PRO A 443 -18.93 44.57 -24.28
CA PRO A 443 -18.13 43.36 -23.93
C PRO A 443 -17.30 43.61 -22.61
N PRO A 444 -16.09 43.07 -22.33
CA PRO A 444 -15.26 42.01 -22.96
C PRO A 444 -14.71 40.93 -21.99
N ASP A 445 -13.79 40.11 -22.51
CA ASP A 445 -13.17 38.91 -21.93
C ASP A 445 -12.55 39.05 -20.52
N GLY A 446 -12.63 37.98 -19.73
CA GLY A 446 -11.90 37.80 -18.47
C GLY A 446 -12.13 36.41 -17.86
N GLN A 447 -11.05 35.66 -17.61
CA GLN A 447 -11.09 34.29 -17.07
C GLN A 447 -11.57 34.25 -15.61
N SER A 448 -12.37 33.24 -15.23
CA SER A 448 -12.26 32.49 -13.96
C SER A 448 -13.41 31.49 -13.78
N GLY A 449 -13.15 30.41 -13.04
CA GLY A 449 -14.18 29.62 -12.34
C GLY A 449 -14.47 28.23 -12.91
N ASN A 450 -13.61 27.25 -12.60
CA ASN A 450 -14.04 25.85 -12.59
C ASN A 450 -15.03 25.66 -11.44
N GLY A 451 -16.24 25.20 -11.76
CA GLY A 451 -17.20 24.67 -10.78
C GLY A 451 -17.18 23.16 -10.83
N PHE A 452 -16.94 22.52 -9.68
CA PHE A 452 -17.03 21.07 -9.52
C PHE A 452 -18.45 20.57 -9.81
N GLY A 453 -18.55 19.36 -10.37
CA GLY A 453 -19.83 18.71 -10.64
C GLY A 453 -19.59 17.22 -10.89
N GLY A 454 -19.78 16.41 -9.86
CA GLY A 454 -19.55 14.96 -9.92
C GLY A 454 -20.35 14.27 -11.02
N HIS A 455 -19.85 13.11 -11.47
CA HIS A 455 -20.56 12.25 -12.42
C HIS A 455 -20.62 10.82 -11.91
N ARG A 456 -21.82 10.44 -11.46
CA ARG A 456 -22.19 9.04 -11.19
C ARG A 456 -21.94 8.19 -12.44
N GLY A 457 -21.36 7.01 -12.23
CA GLY A 457 -21.01 6.10 -13.32
C GLY A 457 -22.21 5.60 -14.12
N ASN A 458 -21.95 5.18 -15.35
CA ASN A 458 -22.86 4.32 -16.11
C ASN A 458 -22.06 3.29 -16.92
N ARG A 459 -22.44 2.01 -16.82
CA ARG A 459 -21.63 0.87 -17.29
C ARG A 459 -21.59 0.79 -18.82
N GLY A 460 -20.39 0.75 -19.39
CA GLY A 460 -20.16 0.58 -20.83
C GLY A 460 -19.81 -0.86 -21.22
N ASN A 461 -20.81 -1.64 -21.61
CA ASN A 461 -20.63 -3.01 -22.09
C ASN A 461 -19.93 -3.02 -23.48
N PHE A 462 -18.66 -3.46 -23.55
CA PHE A 462 -17.92 -3.54 -24.81
C PHE A 462 -17.93 -4.95 -25.42
N ASP A 463 -18.64 -5.06 -26.54
CA ASP A 463 -18.69 -6.27 -27.37
C ASP A 463 -17.48 -6.34 -28.33
N LYS A 464 -17.01 -7.56 -28.62
CA LYS A 464 -15.91 -7.81 -29.56
C LYS A 464 -16.38 -7.64 -31.00
N GLN A 465 -15.60 -6.97 -31.87
CA GLN A 465 -15.12 -7.53 -33.15
C GLN A 465 -14.26 -6.58 -34.02
N SER A 466 -13.47 -7.24 -34.88
CA SER A 466 -12.60 -6.78 -36.00
C SER A 466 -11.38 -5.93 -35.68
#